data_AF-A0AAU5FW41-F1
#
_entry.id   AF-A0AAU5FW41-F1
#
_cell.length_a   1.000
_cell.length_b   1.000
_cell.length_c   1.000
_cell.angle_alpha   90.00
_cell.angle_beta   90.00
_cell.angle_gamma   90.00
#
_symmetry.space_group_name_H-M   'P 1'
#
loop_
_entity.id
_entity.type
_entity.pdbx_description
1 polymer ?
#
loop_
_entity_poly.entity_id
_entity_poly.type
_entity_poly.pdbx_seq_one_letter_code
_entity_poly.pdbx_strand_id
1 'polypeptide(L)' 'MERDGQLELYGVLAARLKQAHTRVANPEVPDGTRRELSRRLLAVTAVAKHDLADAVRRLDVLTAELDDLGIPDR' A
#
# COMPACT_ATOMS: atom_id res chain seq x y z
N MET A 1 -16.87 -18.75 -9.01
CA MET A 1 -16.59 -17.63 -9.91
C MET A 1 -16.54 -16.29 -9.18
N GLU A 2 -17.56 -15.84 -8.42
CA GLU A 2 -17.45 -14.57 -7.66
C GLU A 2 -16.42 -14.62 -6.51
N ARG A 3 -16.33 -15.74 -5.79
CA ARG A 3 -15.30 -15.95 -4.75
C ARG A 3 -13.88 -15.97 -5.31
N ASP A 4 -13.69 -16.58 -6.47
CA ASP A 4 -12.38 -16.69 -7.11
C ASP A 4 -11.88 -15.31 -7.55
N GLY A 5 -12.77 -14.47 -8.11
CA GLY A 5 -12.45 -13.08 -8.46
C GLY A 5 -12.16 -12.20 -7.24
N GLN A 6 -12.85 -12.39 -6.12
CA GLN A 6 -12.54 -11.67 -4.87
C GLN A 6 -11.19 -12.08 -4.28
N LEU A 7 -10.83 -13.37 -4.35
CA LEU A 7 -9.52 -13.87 -3.89
C LEU A 7 -8.38 -13.32 -4.76
N GLU A 8 -8.59 -13.22 -6.07
CA GLU A 8 -7.63 -12.63 -7.00
C GLU A 8 -7.42 -11.13 -6.71
N LEU A 9 -8.50 -10.37 -6.53
CA LEU A 9 -8.42 -8.95 -6.16
C LEU A 9 -7.70 -8.74 -4.82
N TYR A 10 -7.96 -9.61 -3.84
CA TYR A 10 -7.25 -9.58 -2.57
C TYR A 10 -5.76 -9.89 -2.75
N GLY A 11 -5.42 -10.86 -3.61
CA GLY A 11 -4.04 -11.21 -3.94
C GLY A 11 -3.27 -10.06 -4.60
N VAL A 12 -3.90 -9.39 -5.57
CA VAL A 12 -3.35 -8.19 -6.22
C VAL A 12 -3.14 -7.07 -5.20
N LEU A 13 -4.12 -6.77 -4.35
CA LEU A 13 -3.98 -5.75 -3.32
C LEU A 13 -2.85 -6.08 -2.33
N ALA A 14 -2.76 -7.35 -1.89
CA ALA A 14 -1.73 -7.80 -0.97
C ALA A 14 -0.32 -7.66 -1.57
N ALA A 15 -0.15 -7.97 -2.86
CA ALA A 15 1.12 -7.78 -3.56
C ALA A 15 1.51 -6.29 -3.62
N ARG A 16 0.56 -5.41 -3.95
CA ARG A 16 0.78 -3.96 -3.99
C ARG A 16 1.11 -3.36 -2.62
N LEU A 17 0.42 -3.82 -1.56
CA LEU A 17 0.73 -3.42 -0.18
C LEU A 17 2.15 -3.84 0.21
N LYS A 18 2.55 -5.06 -0.13
CA LYS A 18 3.91 -5.55 0.13
C LYS A 18 4.95 -4.68 -0.57
N GLN A 19 4.74 -4.36 -1.84
CA GLN A 19 5.61 -3.47 -2.61
C GLN A 19 5.73 -2.08 -1.95
N ALA A 20 4.60 -1.46 -1.59
CA ALA A 20 4.61 -0.17 -0.91
C ALA A 20 5.35 -0.21 0.45
N HIS A 21 5.17 -1.29 1.22
CA HIS A 21 5.95 -1.52 2.45
C HIS A 21 7.46 -1.62 2.18
N THR A 22 7.87 -2.30 1.12
CA THR A 22 9.28 -2.41 0.73
C THR A 22 9.87 -1.05 0.34
N ARG A 23 9.12 -0.23 -0.40
CA ARG A 23 9.53 1.15 -0.76
C ARG A 23 9.73 2.01 0.49
N VAL A 24 8.76 2.01 1.40
CA VAL A 24 8.82 2.78 2.65
C VAL A 24 9.96 2.31 3.56
N ALA A 25 10.31 1.03 3.50
CA ALA A 25 11.46 0.47 4.21
C ALA A 25 12.82 0.79 3.57
N ASN A 26 12.87 1.52 2.44
CA ASN A 26 14.13 1.97 1.84
C ASN A 26 14.91 2.85 2.85
N PRO A 27 16.18 2.54 3.15
CA PRO A 27 17.04 3.35 4.03
C PRO A 27 17.17 4.82 3.62
N GLU A 28 16.97 5.15 2.35
CA GLU A 28 17.04 6.54 1.84
C GLU A 28 15.83 7.39 2.28
N VAL A 29 14.75 6.76 2.76
CA VAL A 29 13.56 7.47 3.26
C VAL A 29 13.84 8.00 4.67
N PRO A 30 13.74 9.33 4.90
CA PRO A 30 13.94 9.92 6.22
C PRO A 30 13.04 9.30 7.29
N ASP A 31 13.57 9.10 8.50
CA ASP A 31 12.87 8.41 9.59
C ASP A 31 11.49 8.98 9.94
N GLY A 32 11.34 10.31 9.91
CA GLY A 32 10.06 10.99 10.15
C GLY A 32 9.02 10.62 9.09
N THR A 33 9.41 10.72 7.82
CA THR A 33 8.60 10.36 6.64
C THR A 33 8.28 8.87 6.65
N ARG A 34 9.26 8.00 6.92
CA ARG A 34 9.07 6.55 7.00
C ARG A 34 8.04 6.16 8.05
N ARG A 35 8.10 6.77 9.25
CA ARG A 35 7.13 6.51 10.32
C ARG A 35 5.71 6.93 9.92
N GLU A 36 5.56 8.07 9.26
CA GLU A 36 4.25 8.55 8.80
C GLU A 36 3.67 7.64 7.71
N LEU A 37 4.44 7.36 6.67
CA LEU A 37 4.03 6.46 5.58
C LEU A 37 3.69 5.05 6.09
N SER A 38 4.46 4.54 7.05
CA SER A 38 4.19 3.24 7.69
C SER A 38 2.86 3.22 8.44
N ARG A 39 2.52 4.28 9.18
CA ARG A 39 1.20 4.39 9.84
C ARG A 39 0.06 4.41 8.82
N ARG A 40 0.24 5.13 7.71
CA ARG A 40 -0.76 5.19 6.64
C ARG A 40 -0.95 3.84 5.95
N LEU A 41 0.13 3.10 5.68
CA LEU A 41 0.05 1.73 5.16
C LEU A 41 -0.71 0.77 6.09
N LEU A 42 -0.49 0.89 7.40
CA LEU A 42 -1.24 0.12 8.40
C LEU A 42 -2.73 0.46 8.38
N ALA A 43 -3.08 1.74 8.21
CA ALA A 43 -4.47 2.16 8.07
C ALA A 43 -5.11 1.57 6.79
N VAL A 44 -4.40 1.57 5.66
CA VAL A 44 -4.90 0.93 4.41
C VAL A 44 -5.11 -0.58 4.62
N THR A 45 -4.16 -1.25 5.28
CA THR A 45 -4.26 -2.68 5.59
C THR A 45 -5.44 -3.00 6.50
N ALA A 46 -5.74 -2.12 7.47
CA ALA A 46 -6.91 -2.28 8.33
C ALA A 46 -8.22 -2.13 7.53
N VAL A 47 -8.30 -1.15 6.64
CA VAL A 47 -9.46 -0.93 5.76
C VAL A 47 -9.69 -2.13 4.83
N ALA A 48 -8.61 -2.71 4.28
CA ALA A 48 -8.68 -3.85 3.36
C ALA A 48 -9.43 -5.08 3.91
N LYS A 49 -9.51 -5.22 5.23
CA LYS A 49 -10.23 -6.31 5.91
C LYS A 49 -11.75 -6.18 5.83
N HIS A 50 -12.25 -4.98 5.54
CA HIS A 50 -13.67 -4.63 5.62
C HIS A 50 -14.20 -3.98 4.34
N ASP A 51 -13.36 -3.19 3.66
CA ASP A 51 -13.68 -2.51 2.39
C ASP A 51 -12.46 -2.58 1.46
N LEU A 52 -12.50 -3.55 0.54
CA LEU A 52 -11.42 -3.75 -0.42
C LEU A 52 -11.31 -2.58 -1.42
N ALA A 53 -12.45 -2.00 -1.82
CA ALA A 53 -12.47 -0.93 -2.82
C ALA A 53 -11.91 0.37 -2.25
N ASP A 54 -12.21 0.70 -0.99
CA ASP A 54 -11.62 1.85 -0.32
C ASP A 54 -10.13 1.66 -0.05
N ALA A 55 -9.71 0.44 0.31
CA ALA A 55 -8.30 0.13 0.47
C ALA A 55 -7.50 0.31 -0.83
N VAL A 56 -8.03 -0.13 -1.97
CA VAL A 56 -7.42 0.09 -3.29
C VAL A 56 -7.26 1.58 -3.57
N ARG A 57 -8.33 2.37 -3.42
CA ARG A 57 -8.29 3.83 -3.67
C ARG A 57 -7.25 4.52 -2.80
N ARG A 58 -7.18 4.18 -1.51
CA ARG A 58 -6.18 4.75 -0.59
C ARG A 58 -4.76 4.32 -0.94
N LEU A 59 -4.58 3.08 -1.37
CA LEU A 59 -3.28 2.59 -1.82
C LEU A 59 -2.83 3.31 -3.10
N ASP A 60 -3.74 3.55 -4.06
CA ASP A 60 -3.43 4.32 -5.27
C ASP A 60 -2.90 5.71 -4.94
N VAL A 61 -3.59 6.44 -4.05
CA VAL A 61 -3.15 7.77 -3.58
C VAL A 61 -1.79 7.70 -2.90
N LEU A 62 -1.58 6.70 -2.04
CA LEU A 62 -0.31 6.55 -1.34
C LEU A 62 0.83 6.19 -2.29
N THR A 63 0.60 5.32 -3.27
CA THR A 63 1.59 4.97 -4.30
C THR A 63 1.99 6.20 -5.12
N ALA A 64 1.02 7.02 -5.53
CA ALA A 64 1.30 8.27 -6.25
C ALA A 64 2.16 9.22 -5.41
N GLU A 65 1.89 9.34 -4.11
CA GLU A 65 2.73 10.16 -3.21
C GLU A 65 4.15 9.59 -3.06
N LEU A 66 4.32 8.27 -3.02
CA LEU A 66 5.65 7.67 -3.03
C LEU A 66 6.40 7.96 -4.33
N ASP A 67 5.69 8.03 -5.46
CA ASP A 67 6.26 8.40 -6.77
C ASP A 67 6.67 9.88 -6.78
N ASP A 68 5.83 10.78 -6.26
CA ASP A 68 6.13 12.22 -6.13
C ASP A 68 7.32 12.50 -5.20
N LEU A 69 7.49 11.67 -4.17
CA LEU A 69 8.66 11.72 -3.27
C LEU A 69 9.92 11.10 -3.89
N GLY A 70 9.85 10.56 -5.10
CA GLY A 70 10.97 9.93 -5.80
C GLY A 70 11.45 8.64 -5.12
N ILE A 71 10.59 7.95 -4.36
CA ILE A 71 10.94 6.69 -3.69
C ILE A 71 10.68 5.56 -4.68
N PRO A 72 11.71 4.93 -5.29
CA PRO A 72 11.50 3.98 -6.38
C PRO A 72 10.83 2.69 -5.92
N ASP A 73 10.10 2.04 -6.83
CA ASP A 73 9.75 0.62 -6.70
C ASP A 73 11.04 -0.21 -6.70
N ARG A 74 11.14 -1.17 -5.77
CA ARG A 74 12.33 -2.02 -5.60
C ARG A 74 12.11 -3.40 -6.17
#